data_AF-A0A651HCT2-F1
#
_entry.id   AF-A0A651HCT2-F1
#
_cell.length_a   1.000
_cell.length_b   1.000
_cell.length_c   1.000
_cell.angle_alpha   90.00
_cell.angle_beta   90.00
_cell.angle_gamma   90.00
#
_symmetry.space_group_name_H-M   'P 1'
#
loop_
_entity.id
_entity.type
_entity.pdbx_description
1 polymer ?
#
loop_
_entity_poly.entity_id
_entity_poly.type
_entity_poly.pdbx_seq_one_letter_code
_entity_poly.pdbx_strand_id
1 'polypeptide(L)'
;MAEADPLAELELALSCPDCGAAWSVPLDLPAYLWSEVDGWARRTLDQLHALALAYGWTEGETLSLPPRRRRAYLERIQDSLRGPGAGPGPWAVPPHGGRA
;
A
#
# COMPACT_ATOMS: atom_id res chain seq x y z
N MET A 1 8.82 -20.75 26.75
CA MET A 1 8.83 -19.72 25.70
C MET A 1 7.59 -18.84 25.81
N ALA A 2 6.38 -19.40 25.90
CA ALA A 2 5.14 -18.64 26.19
C ALA A 2 5.16 -17.75 27.47
N GLU A 3 5.91 -18.12 28.51
CA GLU A 3 5.98 -17.32 29.75
C GLU A 3 6.80 -16.02 29.61
N ALA A 4 7.67 -15.94 28.59
CA ALA A 4 8.48 -14.76 28.30
C ALA A 4 7.82 -13.81 27.28
N ASP A 5 6.98 -14.35 26.39
CA ASP A 5 6.14 -13.59 25.47
C ASP A 5 4.79 -14.31 25.27
N PRO A 6 3.78 -13.96 26.10
CA PRO A 6 2.46 -14.58 26.02
C PRO A 6 1.73 -14.32 24.70
N LEU A 7 2.19 -13.35 23.90
CA LEU A 7 1.61 -13.03 22.59
C LEU A 7 2.28 -13.77 21.44
N ALA A 8 3.34 -14.54 21.71
CA ALA A 8 4.00 -15.37 20.69
C ALA A 8 3.14 -16.56 20.22
N GLU A 9 2.23 -17.05 21.08
CA GLU A 9 1.32 -18.16 20.80
C GLU A 9 -0.13 -17.69 21.01
N LEU A 10 -0.67 -16.98 20.01
CA LEU A 10 -2.05 -16.51 20.05
C LEU A 10 -3.00 -17.57 19.48
N GLU A 11 -4.03 -17.96 20.22
CA GLU A 11 -5.09 -18.84 19.73
C GLU A 11 -6.40 -18.08 19.53
N LEU A 12 -7.05 -18.29 18.39
CA LEU A 12 -8.38 -17.78 18.10
C LEU A 12 -9.41 -18.83 18.49
N ALA A 13 -10.23 -18.52 19.49
CA ALA A 13 -11.39 -19.33 19.83
C ALA A 13 -12.53 -19.04 18.85
N LEU A 14 -12.94 -20.05 18.11
CA LEU A 14 -13.99 -19.98 17.10
C LEU A 14 -15.17 -20.87 17.51
N SER A 15 -16.38 -20.47 17.11
CA SER A 15 -17.58 -21.26 17.31
C SER A 15 -18.43 -21.28 16.03
N CYS A 16 -19.03 -22.43 15.74
CA CYS A 16 -19.92 -22.60 14.60
C CYS A 16 -21.30 -22.03 14.95
N PRO A 17 -21.83 -21.05 14.19
CA PRO A 17 -23.14 -20.48 14.48
C PRO A 17 -24.30 -21.48 14.27
N ASP A 18 -24.11 -22.51 13.45
CA ASP A 18 -25.17 -23.47 13.10
C ASP A 18 -25.29 -24.65 14.07
N CYS A 19 -24.16 -25.16 14.58
CA CYS A 19 -24.14 -26.34 15.46
C CYS A 19 -23.52 -26.11 16.84
N GLY A 20 -22.95 -24.93 17.10
CA GLY A 20 -22.35 -24.57 18.39
C GLY A 20 -21.00 -25.23 18.69
N ALA A 21 -20.44 -26.01 17.76
CA ALA A 21 -19.11 -26.60 17.94
C ALA A 21 -18.06 -25.50 18.11
N ALA A 22 -17.17 -25.66 19.10
CA ALA A 22 -16.07 -24.74 19.37
C ALA A 22 -14.72 -25.38 19.04
N TRP A 23 -13.79 -24.58 18.52
CA TRP A 23 -12.42 -25.01 18.25
C TRP A 23 -11.46 -23.82 18.41
N SER A 24 -10.17 -24.11 18.63
CA SER A 24 -9.12 -23.09 18.59
C SER A 24 -8.21 -23.29 17.38
N VAL A 25 -7.71 -22.17 16.84
CA VAL A 25 -6.73 -22.17 15.74
C VAL A 25 -5.59 -21.24 16.11
N PRO A 26 -4.32 -21.65 15.92
CA PRO A 26 -3.20 -20.75 16.13
C PRO A 26 -3.21 -19.60 15.11
N LEU A 27 -3.01 -18.38 15.58
CA LEU A 27 -2.74 -17.22 14.73
C LEU A 27 -1.23 -16.97 14.69
N ASP A 28 -0.63 -17.19 13.53
CA ASP A 28 0.74 -16.74 13.25
C ASP A 28 0.76 -15.22 13.01
N LEU A 29 0.72 -14.48 14.12
CA LEU A 29 0.69 -13.02 14.10
C LEU A 29 1.93 -12.41 13.41
N PRO A 30 3.17 -12.90 13.64
CA PRO A 30 4.34 -12.41 12.92
C PRO A 30 4.21 -12.58 11.40
N ALA A 31 3.81 -13.75 10.91
CA ALA A 31 3.65 -13.98 9.48
C ALA A 31 2.56 -13.08 8.88
N TYR A 32 1.43 -12.95 9.57
CA TYR A 32 0.36 -12.05 9.15
C TYR A 32 0.84 -10.60 9.06
N LEU A 33 1.47 -10.08 10.12
CA LEU A 33 1.96 -8.70 10.15
C LEU A 33 2.98 -8.43 9.04
N TRP A 34 3.91 -9.37 8.81
CA TRP A 34 4.89 -9.24 7.74
C TRP A 34 4.25 -9.19 6.36
N SER A 35 3.21 -9.99 6.11
CA SER A 35 2.47 -9.94 4.85
C SER A 35 1.78 -8.60 4.62
N GLU A 36 1.21 -8.00 5.68
CA GLU A 36 0.56 -6.69 5.62
C GLU A 36 1.58 -5.56 5.35
N VAL A 37 2.74 -5.60 6.01
CA VAL A 37 3.83 -4.65 5.82
C VAL A 37 4.41 -4.74 4.41
N ASP A 38 4.70 -5.96 3.91
CA ASP A 38 5.20 -6.16 2.56
C ASP A 38 4.19 -5.66 1.51
N GLY A 39 2.90 -5.99 1.71
CA GLY A 39 1.83 -5.48 0.86
C GLY A 39 1.73 -3.96 0.87
N TRP A 40 1.87 -3.32 2.04
CA TRP A 40 1.90 -1.86 2.16
C TRP A 40 3.11 -1.24 1.48
N ALA A 41 4.30 -1.83 1.64
CA ALA A 41 5.53 -1.35 1.04
C ALA A 41 5.44 -1.36 -0.49
N ARG A 42 5.03 -2.49 -1.09
CA ARG A 42 4.82 -2.63 -2.54
C ARG A 42 3.84 -1.60 -3.08
N ARG A 43 2.65 -1.50 -2.47
CA ARG A 43 1.65 -0.50 -2.87
C ARG A 43 2.19 0.92 -2.77
N THR A 44 3.03 1.22 -1.78
CA THR A 44 3.61 2.55 -1.62
C THR A 44 4.59 2.84 -2.75
N LEU A 45 5.47 1.90 -3.09
CA LEU A 45 6.40 2.04 -4.21
C LEU A 45 5.68 2.23 -5.55
N ASP A 46 4.61 1.48 -5.80
CA ASP A 46 3.82 1.63 -7.04
C ASP A 46 3.20 3.03 -7.15
N GLN A 47 2.72 3.59 -6.03
CA GLN A 47 2.19 4.95 -5.99
C GLN A 47 3.28 5.99 -6.29
N LEU A 48 4.45 5.83 -5.68
CA LEU A 48 5.60 6.72 -5.91
C LEU A 48 6.03 6.66 -7.37
N HIS A 49 6.14 5.46 -7.93
CA HIS A 49 6.48 5.24 -9.32
C HIS A 49 5.49 5.91 -10.28
N ALA A 50 4.19 5.69 -10.09
CA ALA A 50 3.15 6.28 -10.95
C ALA A 50 3.12 7.82 -10.86
N LEU A 51 3.27 8.39 -9.66
CA LEU A 51 3.30 9.84 -9.46
C LEU A 51 4.56 10.47 -10.04
N ALA A 52 5.72 9.84 -9.87
CA ALA A 52 6.97 10.28 -10.47
C ALA A 52 6.90 10.23 -12.00
N LEU A 53 6.34 9.16 -12.58
CA LEU A 53 6.15 9.08 -14.03
C LEU A 53 5.18 10.16 -14.54
N ALA A 54 4.09 10.43 -13.83
CA ALA A 54 3.03 11.34 -14.29
C ALA A 54 3.29 12.83 -14.05
N TYR A 55 4.11 13.17 -13.06
CA TYR A 55 4.33 14.56 -12.66
C TYR A 55 5.81 14.91 -12.55
N GLY A 56 6.72 13.96 -12.78
CA GLY A 56 8.16 14.13 -12.67
C GLY A 56 8.59 14.69 -11.33
N TRP A 57 7.91 14.28 -10.26
CA TRP A 57 8.31 14.56 -8.89
C TRP A 57 9.34 13.53 -8.44
N THR A 58 10.28 14.00 -7.62
CA THR A 58 11.21 13.11 -6.91
C THR A 58 10.47 12.29 -5.85
N GLU A 59 11.10 11.22 -5.38
CA GLU A 59 10.56 10.41 -4.29
C GLU A 59 10.29 11.24 -3.02
N GLY A 60 11.22 12.14 -2.66
CA GLY A 60 11.08 13.03 -1.51
C GLY A 60 9.90 14.00 -1.64
N GLU A 61 9.73 14.62 -2.80
CA GLU A 61 8.56 15.48 -3.07
C GLU A 61 7.26 14.70 -2.99
N THR A 62 7.24 13.48 -3.52
CA THR A 62 6.05 12.63 -3.49
C THR A 62 5.72 12.16 -2.07
N LEU A 63 6.72 11.76 -1.28
CA LEU A 63 6.55 11.34 0.11
C LEU A 63 6.17 12.51 1.04
N SER A 64 6.53 13.75 0.68
CA SER A 64 6.08 14.95 1.41
C SER A 64 4.56 15.15 1.35
N LEU A 65 3.90 14.55 0.34
CA LEU A 65 2.45 14.60 0.20
C LEU A 65 1.76 13.64 1.19
N PRO A 66 0.77 14.11 1.97
CA PRO A 66 -0.06 13.23 2.78
C PRO A 66 -0.70 12.11 1.93
N PRO A 67 -0.90 10.88 2.45
CA PRO A 67 -1.44 9.75 1.69
C PRO A 67 -2.75 10.07 0.95
N ARG A 68 -3.65 10.85 1.57
CA ARG A 68 -4.90 11.32 0.97
C ARG A 68 -4.68 12.11 -0.33
N ARG A 69 -3.64 12.95 -0.38
CA ARG A 69 -3.31 13.74 -1.57
C ARG A 69 -2.71 12.87 -2.67
N ARG A 70 -1.81 11.94 -2.32
CA ARG A 70 -1.26 10.98 -3.29
C ARG A 70 -2.37 10.18 -3.97
N ARG A 71 -3.35 9.67 -3.20
CA ARG A 71 -4.53 8.98 -3.74
C ARG A 71 -5.33 9.84 -4.72
N ALA A 72 -5.63 11.08 -4.36
CA ALA A 72 -6.37 11.99 -5.24
C ALA A 72 -5.61 12.33 -6.56
N TYR A 73 -4.28 12.29 -6.58
CA TYR A 73 -3.51 12.43 -7.82
C TYR A 73 -3.53 11.14 -8.65
N LEU A 74 -3.42 9.98 -8.01
CA LEU A 74 -3.52 8.68 -8.68
C LEU A 74 -4.89 8.48 -9.34
N GLU A 75 -5.97 8.90 -8.69
CA GLU A 75 -7.32 8.89 -9.28
C GLU A 75 -7.36 9.72 -10.57
N ARG A 76 -6.78 10.92 -10.59
CA ARG A 76 -6.70 11.75 -11.81
C ARG A 76 -5.87 11.10 -12.91
N ILE A 77 -4.77 10.44 -12.55
CA ILE A 77 -3.99 9.65 -13.52
C ILE A 77 -4.88 8.56 -14.11
N GLN A 78 -5.58 7.78 -13.28
CA GLN A 78 -6.45 6.71 -13.72
C GLN A 78 -7.60 7.21 -14.62
N ASP A 79 -8.22 8.34 -14.27
CA ASP A 79 -9.27 8.96 -15.08
C ASP A 79 -8.74 9.42 -16.44
N SER A 80 -7.51 9.95 -16.48
CA SER A 80 -6.88 10.37 -17.74
C SER A 80 -6.61 9.20 -18.70
N LEU A 81 -6.34 8.00 -18.15
CA LEU A 81 -6.14 6.78 -18.92
C LEU A 81 -7.45 6.17 -19.42
N ARG A 82 -8.59 6.50 -18.80
CA ARG A 82 -9.91 5.93 -19.12
C ARG A 82 -10.65 6.70 -20.23
N GLY A 83 -10.23 7.91 -20.57
CA GLY A 83 -10.90 8.77 -21.56
C GLY A 83 -10.53 8.47 -23.04
N PRO A 84 -11.43 8.74 -24.02
CA PRO A 84 -11.15 8.57 -25.45
C PRO A 84 -10.22 9.68 -25.96
N GLY A 85 -8.91 9.52 -25.76
CA GLY A 85 -7.90 10.47 -26.22
C GLY A 85 -6.58 10.46 -25.46
N ALA A 86 -6.13 9.31 -24.95
CA ALA A 86 -4.86 9.17 -24.22
C ALA A 86 -3.64 9.27 -25.16
N GLY A 87 -3.41 10.45 -25.74
CA GLY A 87 -2.06 10.87 -26.12
C GLY A 87 -1.29 11.28 -24.86
N PRO A 88 0.06 11.27 -24.88
CA PRO A 88 0.84 11.81 -23.76
C PRO A 88 0.41 13.26 -23.55
N GLY A 89 -0.27 13.54 -22.44
CA GLY A 89 -0.69 14.88 -22.09
C GLY A 89 0.51 15.83 -22.02
N PRO A 90 0.31 17.15 -22.16
CA PRO A 90 1.37 18.16 -22.25
C PRO A 90 2.26 18.30 -21.01
N TRP A 91 2.14 17.40 -20.03
CA TRP A 91 2.87 17.39 -18.77
C TRP A 91 4.19 16.63 -18.81
N ALA A 92 4.60 16.06 -19.96
CA ALA A 92 5.86 15.33 -20.12
C ALA A 92 7.02 16.09 -19.45
N VAL A 93 7.47 15.58 -18.30
CA VAL A 93 8.45 16.27 -17.48
C VAL A 93 9.83 16.10 -18.11
N PRO A 94 10.59 17.19 -18.33
CA PRO A 94 11.97 17.08 -18.78
C PRO A 94 12.80 16.35 -17.71
N PRO A 95 13.77 15.49 -18.10
CA PRO A 95 14.58 14.76 -17.15
C PRO A 95 15.30 15.74 -16.21
N HIS A 96 15.22 15.45 -14.92
CA HIS A 96 15.70 16.29 -13.83
C HIS A 96 17.10 16.85 -14.09
N GLY A 97 17.18 18.11 -14.51
CA GLY A 97 18.40 18.91 -14.47
C GLY A 97 18.68 19.27 -13.02
N GLY A 98 19.80 18.76 -12.50
CA GLY A 98 20.24 18.95 -11.12
C GLY A 98 20.17 20.41 -10.66
N ARG A 99 19.60 20.62 -9.48
CA ARG A 99 19.80 21.86 -8.74
C ARG A 99 21.07 21.70 -7.91
N ALA A 100 21.98 22.65 -8.14
CA ALA A 100 23.23 22.87 -7.41
C ALA A 100 23.01 23.11 -5.92
#